data_AF-A0A7R9FTU3-F1
#
_entry.id   AF-A0A7R9FTU3-F1
#
_cell.length_a   1.000
_cell.length_b   1.000
_cell.length_c   1.000
_cell.angle_alpha   90.00
_cell.angle_beta   90.00
_cell.angle_gamma   90.00
#
_symmetry.space_group_name_H-M   'P 1'
#
loop_
_entity.id
_entity.type
_entity.pdbx_description
1 polymer ?
#
loop_
_entity_poly.entity_id
_entity_poly.type
_entity_poly.pdbx_seq_one_letter_code
_entity_poly.pdbx_strand_id
1 'polypeptide(L)'
;PQTKKQKEEKKFQDSLKQGQKVVTTSGIHGRITQVNDVTVVVDTGTGKITFEKIIGLTGGIGSGKSTAAKIFNQKGIPVYNSDDRAKYLMQHSPELKKSIQSLLGVEAYQENGELNRSFISNKIFLDKTLLQKMNELVHPAVFEDSENWKNKQKEAPFLLREAAILFESGAFLLCDAIISVVADENIRIERTIKRDGLTQIEVQNRINNQWTDSQRIEKSD
;
A
#
# COMPACT_ATOMS: atom_id res chain seq x y z
N PRO A 1 -23.61 -2.02 -1.47
CA PRO A 1 -22.85 -0.78 -1.80
C PRO A 1 -21.68 -1.04 -2.75
N GLN A 2 -20.75 -1.94 -2.40
CA GLN A 2 -19.59 -2.30 -3.24
C GLN A 2 -19.99 -2.96 -4.57
N THR A 3 -20.96 -3.86 -4.57
CA THR A 3 -21.47 -4.54 -5.78
C THR A 3 -22.10 -3.59 -6.80
N LYS A 4 -22.64 -2.45 -6.34
CA LYS A 4 -23.21 -1.40 -7.21
C LYS A 4 -22.09 -0.58 -7.84
N LYS A 5 -21.07 -0.20 -7.04
CA LYS A 5 -19.87 0.49 -7.51
C LYS A 5 -19.12 -0.33 -8.57
N GLN A 6 -18.87 -1.62 -8.31
CA GLN A 6 -18.23 -2.52 -9.28
C GLN A 6 -19.01 -2.66 -10.60
N LYS A 7 -20.35 -2.71 -10.55
CA LYS A 7 -21.19 -2.73 -11.76
C LYS A 7 -21.11 -1.41 -12.53
N GLU A 8 -21.10 -0.29 -11.85
CA GLU A 8 -20.96 1.04 -12.45
C GLU A 8 -19.56 1.24 -13.05
N GLU A 9 -18.50 0.82 -12.36
CA GLU A 9 -17.11 0.81 -12.85
C GLU A 9 -16.95 -0.07 -14.08
N LYS A 10 -17.48 -1.30 -14.05
CA LYS A 10 -17.43 -2.20 -15.20
C LYS A 10 -18.18 -1.62 -16.40
N LYS A 11 -19.37 -1.07 -16.17
CA LYS A 11 -20.16 -0.40 -17.21
C LYS A 11 -19.44 0.84 -17.77
N PHE A 12 -18.70 1.56 -16.93
CA PHE A 12 -17.87 2.69 -17.34
C PHE A 12 -16.65 2.23 -18.15
N GLN A 13 -15.92 1.21 -17.71
CA GLN A 13 -14.80 0.61 -18.45
C GLN A 13 -15.25 0.10 -19.82
N ASP A 14 -16.35 -0.64 -19.89
CA ASP A 14 -16.95 -1.15 -21.13
C ASP A 14 -17.38 -0.01 -22.08
N SER A 15 -17.60 1.21 -21.55
CA SER A 15 -17.99 2.38 -22.34
C SER A 15 -16.81 3.11 -22.99
N LEU A 16 -15.58 2.85 -22.54
CA LEU A 16 -14.37 3.52 -23.04
C LEU A 16 -13.95 2.94 -24.39
N LYS A 17 -13.82 3.80 -25.40
CA LYS A 17 -13.42 3.40 -26.75
C LYS A 17 -12.29 4.26 -27.27
N GLN A 18 -11.36 3.65 -28.02
CA GLN A 18 -10.34 4.38 -28.75
C GLN A 18 -11.00 5.45 -29.65
N GLY A 19 -10.46 6.66 -29.63
CA GLY A 19 -10.96 7.83 -30.36
C GLY A 19 -11.99 8.68 -29.61
N GLN A 20 -12.54 8.22 -28.48
CA GLN A 20 -13.45 9.05 -27.66
C GLN A 20 -12.70 10.26 -27.07
N LYS A 21 -13.40 11.39 -27.04
CA LYS A 21 -12.94 12.57 -26.31
C LYS A 21 -13.20 12.37 -24.82
N VAL A 22 -12.21 12.69 -23.99
CA VAL A 22 -12.30 12.65 -22.53
C VAL A 22 -12.06 14.05 -22.01
N VAL A 23 -12.89 14.48 -21.06
CA VAL A 23 -12.68 15.70 -20.30
C VAL A 23 -12.31 15.27 -18.90
N THR A 24 -11.08 15.57 -18.49
CA THR A 24 -10.63 15.31 -17.11
C THR A 24 -11.21 16.36 -16.17
N THR A 25 -11.26 16.06 -14.86
CA THR A 25 -11.75 16.99 -13.83
C THR A 25 -10.93 18.29 -13.73
N SER A 26 -9.71 18.29 -14.26
CA SER A 26 -8.84 19.47 -14.40
C SER A 26 -9.07 20.26 -15.70
N GLY A 27 -10.10 19.93 -16.48
CA GLY A 27 -10.46 20.63 -17.72
C GLY A 27 -9.60 20.27 -18.93
N ILE A 28 -8.67 19.31 -18.79
CA ILE A 28 -7.84 18.84 -19.91
C ILE A 28 -8.71 18.01 -20.85
N HIS A 29 -8.74 18.43 -22.11
CA HIS A 29 -9.42 17.73 -23.21
C HIS A 29 -8.41 16.81 -23.88
N GLY A 30 -8.71 15.51 -23.93
CA GLY A 30 -7.87 14.54 -24.63
C GLY A 30 -8.67 13.53 -25.44
N ARG A 31 -7.98 12.70 -26.21
CA ARG A 31 -8.56 11.54 -26.90
C ARG A 31 -7.97 10.27 -26.36
N ILE A 32 -8.83 9.28 -26.13
CA ILE A 32 -8.37 7.93 -25.84
C ILE A 32 -7.63 7.40 -27.07
N THR A 33 -6.36 7.09 -26.93
CA THR A 33 -5.52 6.53 -28.00
C THR A 33 -5.30 5.04 -27.83
N GLN A 34 -5.50 4.50 -26.63
CA GLN A 34 -5.42 3.07 -26.35
C GLN A 34 -6.34 2.70 -25.18
N VAL A 35 -7.02 1.56 -25.29
CA VAL A 35 -7.78 0.92 -24.20
C VAL A 35 -7.36 -0.54 -24.16
N ASN A 36 -6.82 -0.97 -23.03
CA ASN A 36 -6.55 -2.37 -22.69
C ASN A 36 -7.38 -2.72 -21.45
N ASP A 37 -7.47 -4.01 -21.08
CA ASP A 37 -8.28 -4.51 -19.95
C ASP A 37 -8.00 -3.80 -18.60
N VAL A 38 -6.84 -3.17 -18.45
CA VAL A 38 -6.36 -2.55 -17.22
C VAL A 38 -5.69 -1.18 -17.42
N THR A 39 -5.67 -0.66 -18.65
CA THR A 39 -4.94 0.58 -18.96
C THR A 39 -5.69 1.42 -19.99
N VAL A 40 -5.77 2.73 -19.75
CA VAL A 40 -6.33 3.70 -20.72
C VAL A 40 -5.29 4.77 -20.98
N VAL A 41 -4.96 5.01 -22.25
CA VAL A 41 -4.04 6.09 -22.64
C VAL A 41 -4.83 7.22 -23.28
N VAL A 42 -4.69 8.42 -22.74
CA VAL A 42 -5.33 9.64 -23.24
C VAL A 42 -4.27 10.60 -23.75
N ASP A 43 -4.36 10.99 -25.02
CA ASP A 43 -3.53 12.04 -25.62
C ASP A 43 -4.23 13.40 -25.44
N THR A 44 -3.54 14.35 -24.81
CA THR A 44 -4.07 15.67 -24.47
C THR A 44 -3.61 16.76 -25.43
N GLY A 45 -2.93 16.41 -26.53
CA GLY A 45 -2.29 17.36 -27.46
C GLY A 45 -0.99 17.96 -26.93
N THR A 46 -0.76 17.94 -25.61
CA THR A 46 0.47 18.35 -24.93
C THR A 46 1.29 17.16 -24.41
N GLY A 47 0.76 15.94 -24.50
CA GLY A 47 1.39 14.71 -24.02
C GLY A 47 0.40 13.57 -23.89
N LYS A 48 0.89 12.42 -23.43
CA LYS A 48 0.07 11.23 -23.13
C LYS A 48 -0.06 11.04 -21.62
N ILE A 49 -1.28 10.78 -21.18
CA ILE A 49 -1.62 10.38 -19.81
C ILE A 49 -2.02 8.91 -19.83
N THR A 50 -1.40 8.10 -18.97
CA THR A 50 -1.76 6.69 -18.79
C THR A 50 -2.51 6.54 -17.48
N PHE A 51 -3.70 5.95 -17.52
CA PHE A 51 -4.46 5.53 -16.36
C PHE A 51 -4.13 4.05 -16.10
N GLU A 52 -3.42 3.78 -15.01
CA GLU A 52 -2.94 2.45 -14.62
C GLU A 52 -3.83 1.89 -13.51
N LYS A 53 -4.14 0.58 -13.58
CA LYS A 53 -4.87 -0.09 -12.51
C LYS A 53 -3.95 -0.35 -11.32
N ILE A 54 -4.36 0.05 -10.12
CA ILE A 54 -3.68 -0.19 -8.85
C ILE A 54 -4.42 -1.29 -8.11
N ILE A 55 -3.75 -2.42 -7.89
CA ILE A 55 -4.30 -3.54 -7.14
C ILE A 55 -3.67 -3.55 -5.74
N GLY A 56 -4.50 -3.52 -4.70
CA GLY A 56 -4.07 -3.71 -3.33
C GLY A 56 -3.75 -5.19 -3.07
N LEU A 57 -2.60 -5.48 -2.49
CA LEU A 57 -2.26 -6.81 -1.99
C LEU A 57 -2.15 -6.75 -0.47
N THR A 58 -3.07 -7.41 0.22
CA THR A 58 -3.15 -7.40 1.68
C THR A 58 -3.38 -8.79 2.25
N GLY A 59 -3.53 -8.89 3.55
CA GLY A 59 -3.51 -10.14 4.30
C GLY A 59 -2.87 -9.96 5.67
N GLY A 60 -3.31 -10.74 6.65
CA GLY A 60 -2.81 -10.64 8.01
C GLY A 60 -1.32 -10.99 8.14
N ILE A 61 -0.71 -10.67 9.28
CA ILE A 61 0.66 -11.11 9.60
C ILE A 61 0.79 -12.64 9.44
N GLY A 62 1.88 -13.11 8.83
CA GLY A 62 2.12 -14.55 8.60
C GLY A 62 1.32 -15.20 7.47
N SER A 63 0.41 -14.48 6.79
CA SER A 63 -0.44 -15.05 5.72
C SER A 63 0.31 -15.50 4.47
N GLY A 64 1.46 -14.89 4.17
CA GLY A 64 2.22 -15.17 2.96
C GLY A 64 2.13 -14.09 1.87
N LYS A 65 1.61 -12.89 2.18
CA LYS A 65 1.61 -11.72 1.28
C LYS A 65 2.93 -11.51 0.53
N SER A 66 4.06 -11.50 1.25
CA SER A 66 5.37 -11.27 0.63
C SER A 66 5.75 -12.38 -0.36
N THR A 67 5.24 -13.60 -0.18
CA THR A 67 5.40 -14.69 -1.17
C THR A 67 4.54 -14.43 -2.40
N ALA A 68 3.28 -14.04 -2.23
CA ALA A 68 2.41 -13.65 -3.35
C ALA A 68 3.00 -12.46 -4.14
N ALA A 69 3.49 -11.43 -3.45
CA ALA A 69 4.20 -10.29 -4.05
C ALA A 69 5.41 -10.73 -4.88
N LYS A 70 6.22 -11.67 -4.38
CA LYS A 70 7.36 -12.23 -5.13
C LYS A 70 6.92 -12.93 -6.41
N ILE A 71 5.82 -13.69 -6.37
CA ILE A 71 5.27 -14.37 -7.55
C ILE A 71 4.84 -13.36 -8.62
N PHE A 72 4.20 -12.26 -8.23
CA PHE A 72 3.84 -11.18 -9.15
C PHE A 72 5.06 -10.47 -9.74
N ASN A 73 6.05 -10.12 -8.90
CA ASN A 73 7.31 -9.54 -9.36
C ASN A 73 8.03 -10.46 -10.37
N GLN A 74 8.05 -11.78 -10.14
CA GLN A 74 8.62 -12.76 -11.07
C GLN A 74 7.89 -12.81 -12.42
N LYS A 75 6.64 -12.38 -12.47
CA LYS A 75 5.84 -12.25 -13.70
C LYS A 75 5.95 -10.85 -14.34
N GLY A 76 6.87 -10.01 -13.86
CA GLY A 76 7.09 -8.66 -14.38
C GLY A 76 6.07 -7.62 -13.91
N ILE A 77 5.25 -7.93 -12.91
CA ILE A 77 4.31 -6.97 -12.31
C ILE A 77 5.02 -6.21 -11.19
N PRO A 78 5.15 -4.87 -11.28
CA PRO A 78 5.80 -4.10 -10.23
C PRO A 78 5.01 -4.12 -8.93
N VAL A 79 5.70 -4.38 -7.82
CA VAL A 79 5.12 -4.35 -6.47
C VAL A 79 5.77 -3.26 -5.62
N TYR A 80 4.94 -2.37 -5.08
CA TYR A 80 5.32 -1.40 -4.06
C TYR A 80 4.99 -1.96 -2.67
N ASN A 81 6.02 -2.35 -1.92
CA ASN A 81 5.87 -2.77 -0.52
C ASN A 81 5.91 -1.56 0.41
N SER A 82 4.75 -1.20 0.96
CA SER A 82 4.60 -0.01 1.80
C SER A 82 5.36 -0.14 3.12
N ASP A 83 5.42 -1.33 3.71
CA ASP A 83 6.10 -1.58 4.99
C ASP A 83 7.62 -1.43 4.84
N ASP A 84 8.20 -1.94 3.76
CA ASP A 84 9.63 -1.84 3.51
C ASP A 84 10.04 -0.42 3.09
N ARG A 85 9.20 0.27 2.31
CA ARG A 85 9.43 1.67 1.95
C ARG A 85 9.30 2.60 3.14
N ALA A 86 8.34 2.37 4.04
CA ALA A 86 8.27 3.11 5.32
C ALA A 86 9.57 2.97 6.12
N LYS A 87 10.07 1.74 6.31
CA LYS A 87 11.35 1.50 7.02
C LYS A 87 12.52 2.21 6.35
N TYR A 88 12.56 2.19 5.00
CA TYR A 88 13.60 2.87 4.24
C TYR A 88 13.55 4.39 4.45
N LEU A 89 12.37 4.99 4.27
CA LEU A 89 12.18 6.45 4.39
C LEU A 89 12.48 6.94 5.81
N MET A 90 12.05 6.22 6.84
CA MET A 90 12.35 6.57 8.25
C MET A 90 13.85 6.59 8.55
N GLN A 91 14.66 5.87 7.79
CA GLN A 91 16.12 5.84 7.95
C GLN A 91 16.83 6.89 7.07
N HIS A 92 16.29 7.17 5.87
CA HIS A 92 17.02 7.86 4.81
C HIS A 92 16.43 9.23 4.40
N SER A 93 15.17 9.56 4.71
CA SER A 93 14.61 10.89 4.44
C SER A 93 15.02 11.86 5.54
N PRO A 94 15.83 12.90 5.26
CA PRO A 94 16.24 13.87 6.27
C PRO A 94 15.06 14.58 6.95
N GLU A 95 14.02 14.91 6.19
CA GLU A 95 12.82 15.60 6.65
C GLU A 95 12.02 14.72 7.61
N LEU A 96 11.81 13.45 7.24
CA LEU A 96 11.10 12.49 8.07
C LEU A 96 11.90 12.19 9.34
N LYS A 97 13.23 12.02 9.25
CA LYS A 97 14.10 11.81 10.43
C LYS A 97 13.98 12.96 11.42
N LYS A 98 14.08 14.20 10.94
CA LYS A 98 13.95 15.40 11.78
C LYS A 98 12.58 15.46 12.46
N SER A 99 11.52 15.11 11.72
CA SER A 99 10.15 15.09 12.26
C SER A 99 9.98 14.01 13.34
N ILE A 100 10.54 12.82 13.12
CA ILE A 100 10.53 11.73 14.10
C ILE A 100 11.32 12.10 15.36
N GLN A 101 12.50 12.70 15.20
CA GLN A 101 13.30 13.19 16.35
C GLN A 101 12.56 14.28 17.14
N SER A 102 11.86 15.18 16.45
CA SER A 102 11.04 16.20 17.11
C SER A 102 9.87 15.60 17.89
N LEU A 103 9.32 14.47 17.46
CA LEU A 103 8.20 13.80 18.11
C LEU A 103 8.64 12.90 19.28
N LEU A 104 9.73 12.15 19.11
CA LEU A 104 10.13 11.06 20.01
C LEU A 104 11.41 11.33 20.80
N GLY A 105 12.13 12.41 20.50
CA GLY A 105 13.44 12.71 21.06
C GLY A 105 14.59 12.22 20.17
N VAL A 106 15.80 12.64 20.52
CA VAL A 106 17.03 12.27 19.78
C VAL A 106 17.28 10.76 19.82
N GLU A 107 16.80 10.09 20.88
CA GLU A 107 16.90 8.65 21.14
C GLU A 107 16.13 7.78 20.14
N ALA A 108 15.27 8.39 19.31
CA ALA A 108 14.65 7.73 18.16
C ALA A 108 15.70 7.24 17.14
N TYR A 109 16.91 7.79 17.20
CA TYR A 109 18.06 7.34 16.42
C TYR A 109 19.24 7.06 17.35
N GLN A 110 20.03 6.05 17.01
CA GLN A 110 21.28 5.72 17.68
C GLN A 110 22.36 6.74 17.30
N GLU A 111 23.47 6.75 18.05
CA GLU A 111 24.61 7.65 17.79
C GLU A 111 25.21 7.44 16.39
N ASN A 112 25.15 6.21 15.85
CA ASN A 112 25.58 5.89 14.49
C ASN A 112 24.60 6.38 13.39
N GLY A 113 23.48 7.01 13.77
CA GLY A 113 22.45 7.53 12.88
C GLY A 113 21.41 6.51 12.42
N GLU A 114 21.44 5.28 12.91
CA GLU A 114 20.45 4.24 12.64
C GLU A 114 19.19 4.42 13.48
N LEU A 115 18.04 4.11 12.90
CA LEU A 115 16.74 4.15 13.55
C LEU A 115 16.71 3.19 14.75
N ASN A 116 16.40 3.70 15.94
CA ASN A 116 16.27 2.91 17.15
C ASN A 116 14.89 2.23 17.19
N ARG A 117 14.73 1.15 16.43
CA ARG A 117 13.47 0.42 16.26
C ARG A 117 12.87 -0.06 17.59
N SER A 118 13.72 -0.57 18.49
CA SER A 118 13.29 -1.05 19.82
C SER A 118 12.69 0.10 20.64
N PHE A 119 13.41 1.22 20.75
CA PHE A 119 12.94 2.41 21.45
C PHE A 119 11.61 2.92 20.90
N ILE A 120 11.53 3.09 19.58
CA ILE A 120 10.31 3.58 18.92
C ILE A 120 9.15 2.61 19.17
N SER A 121 9.36 1.30 18.98
CA SER A 121 8.31 0.30 19.17
C SER A 121 7.78 0.28 20.60
N ASN A 122 8.65 0.38 21.61
CA ASN A 122 8.24 0.42 23.01
C ASN A 122 7.44 1.68 23.34
N LYS A 123 7.82 2.84 22.78
CA LYS A 123 7.10 4.10 22.98
C LYS A 123 5.71 4.07 22.35
N ILE A 124 5.60 3.68 21.08
CA ILE A 124 4.31 3.69 20.35
C ILE A 124 3.40 2.54 20.76
N PHE A 125 3.94 1.42 21.27
CA PHE A 125 3.14 0.30 21.75
C PHE A 125 2.35 0.67 23.01
N LEU A 126 2.93 1.49 23.89
CA LEU A 126 2.30 1.91 25.15
C LEU A 126 1.37 3.12 24.99
N ASP A 127 1.46 3.86 23.88
CA ASP A 127 0.70 5.08 23.66
C ASP A 127 0.08 5.13 22.25
N LYS A 128 -1.23 4.87 22.19
CA LYS A 128 -2.01 4.93 20.93
C LYS A 128 -2.02 6.32 20.30
N THR A 129 -1.98 7.38 21.10
CA THR A 129 -1.93 8.76 20.60
C THR A 129 -0.60 9.02 19.92
N LEU A 130 0.49 8.52 20.52
CA LEU A 130 1.82 8.62 19.94
C LEU A 130 1.96 7.80 18.67
N LEU A 131 1.39 6.59 18.63
CA LEU A 131 1.30 5.78 17.42
C LEU A 131 0.56 6.53 16.29
N GLN A 132 -0.55 7.19 16.60
CA GLN A 132 -1.28 7.98 15.60
C GLN A 132 -0.42 9.13 15.06
N LYS A 133 0.22 9.92 15.93
CA LYS A 133 1.13 11.00 15.51
C LYS A 133 2.28 10.48 14.66
N MET A 134 2.83 9.31 15.01
CA MET A 134 3.87 8.67 14.22
C MET A 134 3.37 8.30 12.82
N ASN A 135 2.17 7.73 12.72
CA ASN A 135 1.55 7.39 11.44
C ASN A 135 1.25 8.65 10.60
N GLU A 136 0.84 9.76 11.22
CA GLU A 136 0.63 11.05 10.55
C GLU A 136 1.92 11.62 9.94
N LEU A 137 3.10 11.27 10.46
CA LEU A 137 4.38 11.62 9.84
C LEU A 137 4.78 10.65 8.72
N VAL A 138 4.61 9.35 8.95
CA VAL A 138 5.11 8.31 8.04
C VAL A 138 4.22 8.13 6.81
N HIS A 139 2.89 8.16 6.97
CA HIS A 139 1.96 7.88 5.88
C HIS A 139 2.08 8.86 4.71
N PRO A 140 2.17 10.20 4.93
CA PRO A 140 2.36 11.14 3.82
C PRO A 140 3.67 10.90 3.05
N ALA A 141 4.77 10.62 3.76
CA ALA A 141 6.06 10.34 3.13
C ALA A 141 6.01 9.06 2.27
N VAL A 142 5.36 8.00 2.77
CA VAL A 142 5.17 6.76 2.01
C VAL A 142 4.23 6.98 0.83
N PHE A 143 3.18 7.79 0.99
CA PHE A 143 2.29 8.14 -0.11
C PHE A 143 3.05 8.86 -1.23
N GLU A 144 3.81 9.90 -0.92
CA GLU A 144 4.61 10.63 -1.90
C GLU A 144 5.64 9.73 -2.60
N ASP A 145 6.36 8.90 -1.84
CA ASP A 145 7.30 7.92 -2.39
C ASP A 145 6.60 6.92 -3.33
N SER A 146 5.39 6.48 -2.98
CA SER A 146 4.59 5.56 -3.80
C SER A 146 4.11 6.19 -5.11
N GLU A 147 3.75 7.47 -5.09
CA GLU A 147 3.36 8.21 -6.30
C GLU A 147 4.56 8.42 -7.22
N ASN A 148 5.72 8.78 -6.66
CA ASN A 148 6.96 8.92 -7.40
C ASN A 148 7.45 7.59 -7.99
N TRP A 149 7.25 6.48 -7.27
CA TRP A 149 7.53 5.15 -7.77
C TRP A 149 6.58 4.76 -8.90
N LYS A 150 5.27 5.00 -8.73
CA LYS A 150 4.22 4.71 -9.72
C LYS A 150 4.51 5.40 -11.05
N ASN A 151 4.86 6.68 -11.02
CA ASN A 151 5.14 7.46 -12.24
C ASN A 151 6.29 6.90 -13.11
N LYS A 152 7.10 5.98 -12.56
CA LYS A 152 8.18 5.30 -13.27
C LYS A 152 7.75 3.96 -13.90
N GLN A 153 6.55 3.47 -13.62
CA GLN A 153 6.06 2.13 -14.01
C GLN A 153 5.16 2.14 -15.26
N LYS A 154 5.45 3.02 -16.23
CA LYS A 154 4.57 3.34 -17.37
C LYS A 154 4.21 2.18 -18.30
N GLU A 155 5.00 1.12 -18.28
CA GLU A 155 4.86 -0.04 -19.17
C GLU A 155 4.13 -1.21 -18.50
N ALA A 156 3.90 -1.12 -17.19
CA ALA A 156 3.23 -2.19 -16.46
C ALA A 156 1.74 -2.19 -16.77
N PRO A 157 1.12 -3.36 -16.97
CA PRO A 157 -0.33 -3.45 -17.20
C PRO A 157 -1.12 -3.00 -15.97
N PHE A 158 -0.58 -3.26 -14.77
CA PHE A 158 -1.12 -2.81 -13.49
C PHE A 158 0.00 -2.82 -12.45
N LEU A 159 -0.25 -2.16 -11.32
CA LEU A 159 0.67 -2.09 -10.20
C LEU A 159 0.10 -2.75 -8.98
N LEU A 160 0.97 -3.31 -8.14
CA LEU A 160 0.57 -3.86 -6.85
C LEU A 160 1.05 -2.96 -5.71
N ARG A 161 0.11 -2.55 -4.84
CA ARG A 161 0.40 -1.91 -3.56
C ARG A 161 0.27 -2.94 -2.47
N GLU A 162 1.40 -3.42 -1.95
CA GLU A 162 1.42 -4.37 -0.85
C GLU A 162 1.49 -3.64 0.49
N ALA A 163 0.56 -3.97 1.39
CA ALA A 163 0.53 -3.45 2.75
C ALA A 163 -0.19 -4.42 3.70
N ALA A 164 0.41 -4.68 4.86
CA ALA A 164 -0.23 -5.49 5.90
C ALA A 164 -1.45 -4.81 6.53
N ILE A 165 -1.46 -3.47 6.55
CA ILE A 165 -2.50 -2.63 7.16
C ILE A 165 -3.29 -1.83 6.11
N LEU A 166 -3.53 -2.42 4.93
CA LEU A 166 -4.13 -1.73 3.77
C LEU A 166 -5.51 -1.13 4.11
N PHE A 167 -6.33 -1.83 4.90
CA PHE A 167 -7.66 -1.37 5.28
C PHE A 167 -7.60 -0.39 6.45
N GLU A 168 -6.81 -0.71 7.45
CA GLU A 168 -6.63 0.04 8.69
C GLU A 168 -6.05 1.43 8.43
N SER A 169 -5.16 1.54 7.44
CA SER A 169 -4.58 2.82 7.02
C SER A 169 -5.47 3.63 6.07
N GLY A 170 -6.58 3.05 5.58
CA GLY A 170 -7.41 3.67 4.54
C GLY A 170 -6.81 3.61 3.13
N ALA A 171 -5.61 3.05 2.95
CA ALA A 171 -4.92 2.98 1.67
C ALA A 171 -5.68 2.15 0.61
N PHE A 172 -6.60 1.29 1.03
CA PHE A 172 -7.50 0.56 0.12
C PHE A 172 -8.34 1.47 -0.77
N LEU A 173 -8.61 2.73 -0.35
CA LEU A 173 -9.34 3.72 -1.15
C LEU A 173 -8.58 4.19 -2.39
N LEU A 174 -7.27 3.93 -2.44
CA LEU A 174 -6.38 4.24 -3.56
C LEU A 174 -6.24 3.06 -4.54
N CYS A 175 -6.96 1.96 -4.31
CA CYS A 175 -6.87 0.74 -5.10
C CYS A 175 -8.17 0.53 -5.91
N ASP A 176 -8.03 0.04 -7.14
CA ASP A 176 -9.13 -0.32 -8.03
C ASP A 176 -9.65 -1.74 -7.78
N ALA A 177 -8.81 -2.60 -7.23
CA ALA A 177 -9.15 -3.96 -6.80
C ALA A 177 -8.27 -4.38 -5.61
N ILE A 178 -8.72 -5.33 -4.81
CA ILE A 178 -8.02 -5.79 -3.61
C ILE A 178 -7.93 -7.32 -3.60
N ILE A 179 -6.70 -7.83 -3.49
CA ILE A 179 -6.39 -9.23 -3.26
C ILE A 179 -6.03 -9.41 -1.78
N SER A 180 -6.79 -10.25 -1.07
CA SER A 180 -6.45 -10.67 0.29
C SER A 180 -5.83 -12.06 0.31
N VAL A 181 -4.60 -12.15 0.80
CA VAL A 181 -3.93 -13.42 1.10
C VAL A 181 -4.34 -13.86 2.52
N VAL A 182 -4.97 -15.03 2.60
CA VAL A 182 -5.45 -15.62 3.85
C VAL A 182 -4.76 -16.95 4.12
N ALA A 183 -4.68 -17.31 5.41
CA ALA A 183 -4.18 -18.59 5.88
C ALA A 183 -4.70 -18.81 7.31
N ASP A 184 -4.80 -20.07 7.74
CA ASP A 184 -5.25 -20.39 9.10
C ASP A 184 -4.41 -19.66 10.15
N GLU A 185 -5.07 -19.15 11.19
CA GLU A 185 -4.43 -18.35 12.23
C GLU A 185 -3.27 -19.10 12.91
N ASN A 186 -3.44 -20.38 13.21
CA ASN A 186 -2.40 -21.22 13.80
C ASN A 186 -1.14 -21.29 12.91
N ILE A 187 -1.32 -21.45 11.59
CA ILE A 187 -0.22 -21.47 10.61
C ILE A 187 0.47 -20.09 10.57
N ARG A 188 -0.31 -19.01 10.61
CA ARG A 188 0.22 -17.65 10.63
C ARG A 188 1.04 -17.38 11.89
N ILE A 189 0.57 -17.84 13.04
CA ILE A 189 1.27 -17.75 14.32
C ILE A 189 2.62 -18.47 14.23
N GLU A 190 2.60 -19.75 13.84
CA GLU A 190 3.82 -20.58 13.72
C GLU A 190 4.85 -19.94 12.78
N ARG A 191 4.41 -19.50 11.59
CA ARG A 191 5.29 -18.82 10.62
C ARG A 191 5.91 -17.54 11.18
N THR A 192 5.13 -16.78 11.94
CA THR A 192 5.59 -15.49 12.48
C THR A 192 6.58 -15.69 13.61
N ILE A 193 6.32 -16.64 14.52
CA ILE A 193 7.27 -17.02 15.59
C ILE A 193 8.59 -17.48 14.97
N LYS A 194 8.54 -18.40 14.00
CA LYS A 194 9.73 -18.95 13.34
C LYS A 194 10.56 -17.89 12.60
N ARG A 195 9.91 -16.89 11.99
CA ARG A 195 10.57 -15.86 11.19
C ARG A 195 11.13 -14.72 12.05
N ASP A 196 10.35 -14.23 13.01
CA ASP A 196 10.63 -12.98 13.72
C ASP A 196 11.17 -13.22 15.14
N GLY A 197 11.18 -14.46 15.63
CA GLY A 197 11.62 -14.80 16.99
C GLY A 197 10.71 -14.25 18.10
N LEU A 198 9.47 -13.89 17.76
CA LEU A 198 8.50 -13.31 18.68
C LEU A 198 7.84 -14.38 19.55
N THR A 199 7.36 -13.98 20.72
CA THR A 199 6.49 -14.81 21.55
C THR A 199 5.10 -14.94 20.93
N GLN A 200 4.38 -16.01 21.26
CA GLN A 200 2.99 -16.20 20.82
C GLN A 200 2.09 -15.01 21.20
N ILE A 201 2.28 -14.45 22.39
CA ILE A 201 1.51 -13.30 22.89
C ILE A 201 1.76 -12.05 22.01
N GLU A 202 3.01 -11.77 21.66
CA GLU A 202 3.34 -10.64 20.77
C GLU A 202 2.74 -10.83 19.37
N VAL A 203 2.75 -12.06 18.84
CA VAL A 203 2.12 -12.36 17.55
C VAL A 203 0.61 -12.18 17.63
N GLN A 204 -0.04 -12.67 18.68
CA GLN A 204 -1.48 -12.50 18.86
C GLN A 204 -1.86 -11.03 18.99
N ASN A 205 -1.09 -10.23 19.72
CA ASN A 205 -1.32 -8.80 19.83
C ASN A 205 -1.25 -8.10 18.47
N ARG A 206 -0.33 -8.53 17.58
CA ARG A 206 -0.27 -8.01 16.21
C ARG A 206 -1.46 -8.43 15.36
N ILE A 207 -1.93 -9.68 15.49
CA ILE A 207 -3.13 -10.17 14.81
C ILE A 207 -4.35 -9.35 15.25
N ASN A 208 -4.51 -9.11 16.54
CA ASN A 208 -5.64 -8.37 17.12
C ASN A 208 -5.68 -6.88 16.72
N ASN A 209 -4.53 -6.32 16.32
CA ASN A 209 -4.43 -4.95 15.80
C ASN A 209 -4.71 -4.85 14.29
N GLN A 210 -5.04 -5.96 13.63
CA GLN A 210 -5.39 -6.01 12.22
C GLN A 210 -6.87 -6.38 12.06
N TRP A 211 -7.44 -6.02 10.92
CA TRP A 211 -8.74 -6.53 10.49
C TRP A 211 -8.72 -8.05 10.45
N THR A 212 -9.84 -8.67 10.78
CA THR A 212 -10.02 -10.13 10.67
C THR A 212 -10.03 -10.57 9.22
N ASP A 213 -9.76 -11.86 8.98
CA ASP A 213 -9.81 -12.43 7.63
C ASP A 213 -11.21 -12.28 7.02
N SER A 214 -12.27 -12.48 7.79
CA SER A 214 -13.65 -12.28 7.35
C SER A 214 -13.91 -10.84 6.87
N GLN A 215 -13.47 -9.83 7.62
CA GLN A 215 -13.61 -8.43 7.21
C GLN A 215 -12.82 -8.13 5.93
N ARG A 216 -11.59 -8.67 5.80
CA ARG A 216 -10.77 -8.48 4.60
C ARG A 216 -11.40 -9.15 3.37
N ILE A 217 -11.88 -10.38 3.51
CA ILE A 217 -12.56 -11.12 2.43
C ILE A 217 -13.81 -10.37 1.95
N GLU A 218 -14.65 -9.88 2.87
CA GLU A 218 -15.87 -9.13 2.53
C GLU A 218 -15.58 -7.88 1.69
N LYS A 219 -14.40 -7.27 1.87
CA LYS A 219 -13.97 -6.06 1.17
C LYS A 219 -13.00 -6.29 0.02
N SER A 220 -12.66 -7.55 -0.29
CA SER A 220 -11.77 -7.91 -1.40
C SER A 220 -12.56 -8.32 -2.64
N ASP A 221 -11.88 -8.34 -3.79
CA ASP A 221 -12.41 -8.75 -5.10
C ASP A 221 -11.97 -10.18 -5.44
#